data_AF-A0A7L1F028-F1
#
_entry.id   AF-A0A7L1F028-F1
#
_cell.length_a   1.000
_cell.length_b   1.000
_cell.length_c   1.000
_cell.angle_alpha   90.00
_cell.angle_beta   90.00
_cell.angle_gamma   90.00
#
_symmetry.space_group_name_H-M   'P 1'
#
loop_
_entity.id
_entity.type
_entity.pdbx_description
1 polymer ?
#
loop_
_entity_poly.entity_id
_entity_poly.type
_entity_poly.pdbx_seq_one_letter_code
_entity_poly.pdbx_strand_id
1 'polypeptide(L)'
;MKQFMAMLKMNENEHRPPTKLLNLAGQLCRELQNLSPSLEKLVEAMMGSKNNTYFLTNIHVVRACVSVHIHKGQHDAACRILEYSKAEEKEELVQLWHEIHYRRVMEKQRRDSLTPLQKFRCRKRNPPPISLCPGGLKTRNYSEEVRQQLYRFAAEVTAHPNKKQREGLARAMNLQPVQIYNWFANYRRRQKS
;
A
#
# COMPACT_ATOMS: atom_id res chain seq x y z
N MET A 1 -2.76 -24.83 -16.89
CA MET A 1 -2.93 -23.84 -17.99
C MET A 1 -3.86 -24.28 -19.12
N LYS A 2 -3.62 -25.38 -19.86
CA LYS A 2 -4.48 -25.77 -21.01
C LYS A 2 -5.96 -25.90 -20.65
N GLN A 3 -6.27 -26.59 -19.56
CA GLN A 3 -7.63 -26.73 -19.04
C GLN A 3 -8.27 -25.38 -18.69
N PHE A 4 -7.51 -24.48 -18.06
CA PHE A 4 -7.99 -23.14 -17.72
C PHE A 4 -8.35 -22.34 -18.98
N MET A 5 -7.50 -22.35 -20.01
CA MET A 5 -7.76 -21.62 -21.26
C MET A 5 -9.00 -22.17 -21.99
N ALA A 6 -9.20 -23.48 -21.98
CA ALA A 6 -10.41 -24.10 -22.53
C ALA A 6 -11.67 -23.65 -21.76
N MET A 7 -11.62 -23.65 -20.43
CA MET A 7 -12.73 -23.16 -19.60
C MET A 7 -12.98 -21.67 -19.80
N LEU A 8 -11.93 -20.84 -19.91
CA LEU A 8 -12.08 -19.41 -20.14
C LEU A 8 -12.82 -19.13 -21.45
N LYS A 9 -12.46 -19.84 -22.53
CA LYS A 9 -13.11 -19.72 -23.85
C LYS A 9 -14.56 -20.22 -23.83
N MET A 10 -14.84 -21.33 -23.14
CA MET A 10 -16.20 -21.86 -23.03
C MET A 10 -17.15 -20.90 -22.32
N ASN A 11 -16.65 -20.13 -21.34
CA ASN A 11 -17.45 -19.23 -20.51
C ASN A 11 -17.32 -17.75 -20.92
N GLU A 12 -16.84 -17.46 -22.13
CA GLU A 12 -16.54 -16.10 -22.59
C GLU A 12 -17.80 -15.23 -22.73
N ASN A 13 -18.94 -15.86 -23.05
CA ASN A 13 -20.22 -15.18 -23.23
C ASN A 13 -21.16 -15.35 -22.02
N GLU A 14 -20.74 -16.07 -20.98
CA GLU A 14 -21.54 -16.17 -19.76
C GLU A 14 -21.50 -14.85 -19.00
N HIS A 15 -22.66 -14.41 -18.51
CA HIS A 15 -22.77 -13.18 -17.72
C HIS A 15 -21.97 -13.24 -16.41
N ARG A 16 -21.82 -14.44 -15.84
CA ARG A 16 -21.04 -14.68 -14.63
C ARG A 16 -20.18 -15.93 -14.81
N PRO A 17 -18.84 -15.84 -14.67
CA PRO A 17 -17.97 -17.00 -14.81
C PRO A 17 -18.20 -18.02 -13.68
N PRO A 18 -18.05 -19.33 -13.96
CA PRO A 18 -18.18 -20.36 -12.93
C PRO A 18 -17.16 -20.19 -11.81
N THR A 19 -17.55 -20.44 -10.56
CA THR A 19 -16.65 -20.35 -9.39
C THR A 19 -15.41 -21.24 -9.54
N LYS A 20 -15.56 -22.41 -10.19
CA LYS A 20 -14.45 -23.31 -10.50
C LYS A 20 -13.37 -22.65 -11.37
N LEU A 21 -13.77 -21.79 -12.33
CA LEU A 21 -12.84 -21.04 -13.17
C LEU A 21 -12.08 -20.00 -12.36
N LEU A 22 -12.79 -19.25 -11.50
CA LEU A 22 -12.18 -18.23 -10.64
C LEU A 22 -11.19 -18.83 -9.63
N ASN A 23 -11.56 -19.95 -9.01
CA ASN A 23 -10.67 -20.67 -8.08
C ASN A 23 -9.42 -21.20 -8.81
N LEU A 24 -9.59 -21.75 -10.02
CA LEU A 24 -8.47 -22.23 -10.83
C LEU A 24 -7.53 -21.09 -11.24
N ALA A 25 -8.06 -19.90 -11.57
CA ALA A 25 -7.24 -18.71 -11.83
C ALA A 25 -6.38 -18.34 -10.62
N GLY A 26 -6.99 -18.26 -9.44
CA GLY A 26 -6.28 -17.94 -8.20
C GLY A 26 -5.20 -18.97 -7.86
N GLN A 27 -5.50 -20.26 -8.03
CA GLN A 27 -4.54 -21.35 -7.83
C GLN A 27 -3.35 -21.24 -8.79
N LEU A 28 -3.59 -21.07 -10.10
CA LEU A 28 -2.52 -20.95 -11.09
C LEU A 28 -1.65 -19.71 -10.84
N CYS A 29 -2.24 -18.59 -10.44
CA CYS A 29 -1.48 -17.39 -10.07
C CYS A 29 -0.63 -17.62 -8.81
N ARG A 30 -1.12 -18.42 -7.86
CA ARG A 30 -0.38 -18.80 -6.65
C ARG A 30 0.72 -19.81 -6.92
N GLU A 31 0.60 -20.66 -7.94
CA GLU A 31 1.63 -21.63 -8.32
C GLU A 31 2.74 -20.97 -9.14
N LEU A 32 2.37 -20.07 -10.07
CA LEU A 32 3.29 -19.36 -10.95
C LEU A 32 3.93 -18.13 -10.26
N GLN A 33 4.28 -18.23 -8.96
CA GLN A 33 4.69 -17.09 -8.10
C GLN A 33 5.79 -16.21 -8.68
N ASN A 34 6.67 -16.79 -9.50
CA ASN A 34 7.74 -16.09 -10.19
C ASN A 34 7.27 -15.55 -11.53
N LEU A 35 7.73 -14.34 -11.85
CA LEU A 35 7.48 -13.73 -13.13
C LEU A 35 8.01 -14.66 -14.23
N SER A 36 7.09 -15.18 -15.02
CA SER A 36 7.37 -16.19 -16.05
C SER A 36 6.52 -15.86 -17.27
N PRO A 37 6.96 -16.24 -18.49
CA PRO A 37 6.15 -16.07 -19.69
C PRO A 37 4.76 -16.72 -19.58
N SER A 38 4.67 -17.79 -18.78
CA SER A 38 3.43 -18.47 -18.43
C SER A 38 2.48 -17.59 -17.60
N LEU A 39 3.01 -16.88 -16.60
CA LEU A 39 2.24 -15.96 -15.78
C LEU A 39 1.73 -14.77 -16.60
N GLU A 40 2.58 -14.22 -17.48
CA GLU A 40 2.19 -13.12 -18.36
C GLU A 40 1.05 -13.52 -19.29
N LYS A 41 1.15 -14.68 -19.94
CA LYS A 41 0.08 -15.23 -20.79
C LYS A 41 -1.21 -15.47 -20.01
N LEU A 42 -1.11 -15.93 -18.77
CA LEU A 42 -2.27 -16.14 -17.91
C LEU A 42 -2.96 -14.82 -17.55
N VAL A 43 -2.18 -13.81 -17.15
CA VAL A 43 -2.68 -12.46 -16.83
C VAL A 43 -3.32 -11.80 -18.05
N GLU A 44 -2.67 -11.87 -19.21
CA GLU A 44 -3.20 -11.32 -20.46
C GLU A 44 -4.52 -11.96 -20.85
N ALA A 45 -4.63 -13.30 -20.74
CA ALA A 45 -5.88 -14.01 -21.03
C ALA A 45 -7.01 -13.60 -20.06
N MET A 46 -6.73 -13.48 -18.76
CA MET A 46 -7.75 -13.08 -17.77
C MET A 46 -8.19 -11.63 -17.97
N MET A 47 -7.25 -10.71 -18.21
CA MET A 47 -7.53 -9.28 -18.35
C MET A 47 -8.15 -8.92 -19.70
N GLY A 48 -7.84 -9.67 -20.75
CA GLY A 48 -8.50 -9.55 -22.06
C GLY A 48 -9.92 -10.12 -22.11
N SER A 49 -10.33 -10.89 -21.11
CA SER A 49 -11.68 -11.47 -21.06
C SER A 49 -12.73 -10.46 -20.57
N LYS A 50 -13.98 -10.61 -21.02
CA LYS A 50 -15.14 -9.82 -20.53
C LYS A 50 -15.37 -9.96 -19.02
N ASN A 51 -14.87 -11.05 -18.44
CA ASN A 51 -15.03 -11.43 -17.04
C ASN A 51 -13.89 -10.91 -16.13
N ASN A 52 -13.04 -9.99 -16.62
CA ASN A 52 -11.87 -9.47 -15.90
C ASN A 52 -12.19 -8.98 -14.47
N THR A 53 -13.33 -8.31 -14.27
CA THR A 53 -13.75 -7.77 -12.97
C THR A 53 -13.97 -8.86 -11.92
N TYR A 54 -14.43 -10.05 -12.33
CA TYR A 54 -14.60 -11.20 -11.42
C TYR A 54 -13.27 -11.83 -11.03
N PHE A 55 -12.25 -11.77 -11.89
CA PHE A 55 -10.92 -12.25 -11.53
C PHE A 55 -10.23 -11.33 -10.52
N LEU A 56 -10.51 -10.02 -10.57
CA LEU A 56 -9.96 -9.02 -9.63
C LEU A 56 -10.59 -9.04 -8.23
N THR A 57 -11.45 -10.03 -7.94
CA THR A 57 -11.90 -10.33 -6.56
C THR A 57 -10.91 -11.25 -5.83
N ASN A 58 -10.01 -11.92 -6.54
CA ASN A 58 -9.04 -12.84 -5.94
C ASN A 58 -7.67 -12.18 -5.78
N ILE A 59 -7.16 -12.12 -4.55
CA ILE A 59 -5.90 -11.44 -4.24
C ILE A 59 -4.67 -12.01 -4.99
N HIS A 60 -4.64 -13.32 -5.28
CA HIS A 60 -3.52 -13.92 -6.02
C HIS A 60 -3.51 -13.47 -7.47
N VAL A 61 -4.69 -13.33 -8.08
CA VAL A 61 -4.81 -12.79 -9.43
C VAL A 61 -4.41 -11.32 -9.44
N VAL A 62 -4.87 -10.53 -8.47
CA VAL A 62 -4.48 -9.11 -8.34
C VAL A 62 -2.96 -8.98 -8.20
N ARG A 63 -2.32 -9.77 -7.32
CA ARG A 63 -0.86 -9.82 -7.17
C ARG A 63 -0.14 -10.15 -8.46
N ALA A 64 -0.60 -11.17 -9.18
CA ALA A 64 -0.02 -11.58 -10.46
C ALA A 64 -0.10 -10.43 -11.48
N CYS A 65 -1.28 -9.81 -11.60
CA CYS A 65 -1.49 -8.71 -12.55
C CYS A 65 -0.60 -7.50 -12.23
N VAL A 66 -0.54 -7.10 -10.95
CA VAL A 66 0.34 -6.02 -10.48
C VAL A 66 1.82 -6.34 -10.77
N SER A 67 2.26 -7.56 -10.47
CA SER A 67 3.64 -7.99 -10.70
C SER A 67 4.04 -7.91 -12.19
N VAL A 68 3.18 -8.42 -13.08
CA VAL A 68 3.39 -8.35 -14.53
C VAL A 68 3.45 -6.90 -15.02
N HIS A 69 2.57 -6.04 -14.54
CA HIS A 69 2.56 -4.63 -14.96
C HIS A 69 3.76 -3.84 -14.44
N ILE A 70 4.20 -4.10 -13.20
CA ILE A 70 5.44 -3.53 -12.66
C ILE A 70 6.64 -3.94 -13.52
N HIS A 71 6.75 -5.22 -13.90
CA HIS A 71 7.86 -5.68 -14.74
C HIS A 71 7.88 -5.02 -16.12
N LYS A 72 6.71 -4.75 -16.70
CA LYS A 72 6.56 -4.02 -17.97
C LYS A 72 6.75 -2.49 -17.83
N GLY A 73 7.06 -1.97 -16.64
CA GLY A 73 7.17 -0.53 -16.37
C GLY A 73 5.83 0.22 -16.38
N GLN A 74 4.71 -0.50 -16.39
CA GLN A 74 3.34 0.01 -16.54
C GLN A 74 2.71 0.34 -15.16
N HIS A 75 3.39 1.18 -14.37
CA HIS A 75 2.99 1.49 -13.00
C HIS A 75 1.58 2.06 -12.88
N ASP A 76 1.20 2.96 -13.80
CA ASP A 76 -0.15 3.57 -13.76
C ASP A 76 -1.25 2.54 -14.07
N ALA A 77 -0.96 1.54 -14.90
CA ALA A 77 -1.89 0.43 -15.13
C ALA A 77 -1.99 -0.48 -13.91
N ALA A 78 -0.88 -0.75 -13.21
CA ALA A 78 -0.90 -1.49 -11.95
C ALA A 78 -1.73 -0.78 -10.86
N CYS A 79 -1.63 0.55 -10.75
CA CYS A 79 -2.47 1.36 -9.85
C CYS A 79 -3.95 1.21 -10.18
N ARG A 80 -4.34 1.31 -11.46
CA ARG A 80 -5.74 1.13 -11.90
C ARG A 80 -6.29 -0.25 -11.52
N ILE A 81 -5.49 -1.31 -11.66
CA ILE A 81 -5.92 -2.66 -11.26
C ILE A 81 -6.27 -2.73 -9.77
N LEU A 82 -5.49 -2.08 -8.92
CA LEU A 82 -5.78 -2.02 -7.48
C LEU A 82 -7.03 -1.17 -7.19
N GLU A 83 -7.21 -0.04 -7.88
CA GLU A 83 -8.36 0.83 -7.68
C GLU A 83 -9.70 0.15 -8.00
N TYR A 84 -9.72 -0.72 -9.01
CA TYR A 84 -10.91 -1.49 -9.40
C TYR A 84 -11.00 -2.87 -8.72
N SER A 85 -10.00 -3.24 -7.92
CA SER A 85 -10.01 -4.54 -7.23
C SER A 85 -11.12 -4.59 -6.19
N LYS A 86 -11.82 -5.73 -6.18
CA LYS A 86 -12.85 -6.06 -5.20
C LYS A 86 -12.38 -7.13 -4.20
N ALA A 87 -11.06 -7.37 -4.12
CA ALA A 87 -10.50 -8.29 -3.14
C ALA A 87 -10.75 -7.77 -1.70
N GLU A 88 -10.94 -8.72 -0.79
CA GLU A 88 -11.31 -8.46 0.60
C GLU A 88 -10.09 -8.11 1.46
N GLU A 89 -8.91 -8.59 1.06
CA GLU A 89 -7.62 -8.44 1.75
C GLU A 89 -7.06 -7.01 1.60
N LYS A 90 -7.69 -6.03 2.25
CA LYS A 90 -7.35 -4.61 2.14
C LYS A 90 -5.90 -4.31 2.52
N GLU A 91 -5.38 -4.95 3.57
CA GLU A 91 -3.99 -4.78 3.99
C GLU A 91 -3.01 -5.18 2.89
N GLU A 92 -3.27 -6.28 2.17
CA GLU A 92 -2.42 -6.73 1.06
C GLU A 92 -2.50 -5.77 -0.13
N LEU A 93 -3.69 -5.29 -0.48
CA LEU A 93 -3.85 -4.30 -1.56
C LEU A 93 -3.08 -3.01 -1.27
N VAL A 94 -3.06 -2.56 -0.02
CA VAL A 94 -2.27 -1.38 0.40
C VAL A 94 -0.77 -1.65 0.29
N GLN A 95 -0.33 -2.86 0.63
CA GLN A 95 1.07 -3.25 0.45
C GLN A 95 1.48 -3.24 -1.03
N LEU A 96 0.62 -3.74 -1.92
CA LEU A 96 0.84 -3.70 -3.37
C LEU A 96 0.89 -2.27 -3.90
N TRP A 97 -0.01 -1.39 -3.44
CA TRP A 97 0.03 0.04 -3.78
C TRP A 97 1.39 0.65 -3.43
N HIS A 98 1.89 0.36 -2.23
CA HIS A 98 3.20 0.82 -1.79
C HIS A 98 4.33 0.26 -2.65
N GLU A 99 4.28 -1.02 -3.03
CA GLU A 99 5.29 -1.66 -3.86
C GLU A 99 5.36 -1.03 -5.26
N ILE A 100 4.22 -0.76 -5.91
CA ILE A 100 4.17 -0.08 -7.21
C ILE A 100 4.92 1.26 -7.14
N HIS A 101 4.62 2.08 -6.12
CA HIS A 101 5.27 3.37 -5.98
C HIS A 101 6.75 3.27 -5.58
N TYR A 102 7.15 2.25 -4.82
CA TYR A 102 8.57 2.01 -4.55
C TYR A 102 9.31 1.66 -5.83
N ARG A 103 8.77 0.75 -6.63
CA ARG A 103 9.33 0.32 -7.92
C ARG A 103 9.50 1.49 -8.88
N ARG A 104 8.45 2.32 -9.04
CA ARG A 104 8.51 3.55 -9.83
C ARG A 104 9.62 4.51 -9.38
N VAL A 105 9.81 4.69 -8.08
CA VAL A 105 10.87 5.56 -7.54
C VAL A 105 12.25 4.94 -7.74
N MET A 106 12.39 3.64 -7.54
CA MET A 106 13.63 2.87 -7.75
C MET A 106 14.10 2.95 -9.20
N GLU A 107 13.20 2.73 -10.16
CA GLU A 107 13.49 2.87 -11.59
C GLU A 107 13.91 4.30 -11.95
N LYS A 108 13.15 5.31 -11.49
CA LYS A 108 13.47 6.72 -11.74
C LYS A 108 14.85 7.11 -11.19
N GLN A 109 15.24 6.54 -10.06
CA GLN A 109 16.53 6.83 -9.41
C GLN A 109 17.65 5.86 -9.81
N ARG A 110 17.34 4.84 -10.63
CA ARG A 110 18.25 3.73 -10.97
C ARG A 110 18.89 3.11 -9.73
N ARG A 111 18.05 2.70 -8.77
CA ARG A 111 18.47 2.07 -7.51
C ARG A 111 17.72 0.76 -7.28
N ASP A 112 18.40 -0.21 -6.69
CA ASP A 112 17.80 -1.52 -6.39
C ASP A 112 17.02 -1.53 -5.07
N SER A 113 17.21 -0.51 -4.22
CA SER A 113 16.52 -0.42 -2.94
C SER A 113 16.29 1.02 -2.48
N LEU A 114 15.28 1.18 -1.62
CA LEU A 114 14.95 2.43 -0.92
C LEU A 114 15.23 2.31 0.57
N THR A 115 15.85 3.34 1.15
CA THR A 115 16.01 3.43 2.60
C THR A 115 14.66 3.56 3.31
N PRO A 116 14.55 3.25 4.61
CA PRO A 116 13.31 3.41 5.37
C PRO A 116 12.71 4.83 5.27
N LEU A 117 13.56 5.86 5.26
CA LEU A 117 13.13 7.25 5.11
C LEU A 117 12.58 7.54 3.70
N GLN A 118 13.20 6.99 2.66
CA GLN A 118 12.70 7.11 1.29
C GLN A 118 11.36 6.40 1.11
N LYS A 119 11.20 5.18 1.64
CA LYS A 119 9.92 4.46 1.65
C LYS A 119 8.85 5.27 2.38
N PHE A 120 9.17 5.84 3.54
CA PHE A 120 8.25 6.71 4.28
C PHE A 120 7.82 7.94 3.46
N ARG A 121 8.77 8.65 2.84
CA ARG A 121 8.48 9.81 1.98
C ARG A 121 7.64 9.41 0.76
N CYS A 122 7.90 8.25 0.18
CA CYS A 122 7.16 7.72 -0.96
C CYS A 122 5.70 7.44 -0.57
N ARG A 123 5.44 6.74 0.54
CA ARG A 123 4.07 6.52 1.05
C ARG A 123 3.34 7.81 1.36
N LYS A 124 4.04 8.80 1.95
CA LYS A 124 3.44 10.10 2.27
C LYS A 124 3.05 10.88 1.01
N ARG A 125 3.85 10.78 -0.07
CA ARG A 125 3.56 11.46 -1.34
C ARG A 125 2.48 10.74 -2.16
N ASN A 126 2.36 9.43 -2.02
CA ASN A 126 1.46 8.59 -2.79
C ASN A 126 0.52 7.80 -1.84
N PRO A 127 -0.42 8.48 -1.17
CA PRO A 127 -1.37 7.80 -0.29
C PRO A 127 -2.24 6.83 -1.09
N PRO A 128 -2.61 5.66 -0.54
CA PRO A 128 -3.59 4.76 -1.16
C PRO A 128 -4.93 5.48 -1.39
N PRO A 129 -5.63 5.17 -2.49
CA PRO A 129 -6.95 5.73 -2.77
C PRO A 129 -8.00 5.22 -1.77
N ILE A 130 -9.12 5.94 -1.68
CA ILE A 130 -10.23 5.64 -0.76
C ILE A 130 -10.81 4.23 -1.02
N SER A 131 -10.76 3.74 -2.27
CA SER A 131 -11.18 2.39 -2.63
C SER A 131 -10.39 1.29 -1.91
N LEU A 132 -9.12 1.54 -1.58
CA LEU A 132 -8.27 0.63 -0.82
C LEU A 132 -8.31 0.89 0.69
N CYS A 133 -8.49 2.15 1.10
CA CYS A 133 -8.58 2.56 2.50
C CYS A 133 -9.78 3.49 2.74
N PRO A 134 -10.99 2.94 2.98
CA PRO A 134 -12.18 3.75 3.20
C PRO A 134 -12.09 4.70 4.40
N GLY A 135 -11.40 4.28 5.46
CA GLY A 135 -11.15 5.11 6.66
C GLY A 135 -10.03 6.15 6.50
N GLY A 136 -9.46 6.29 5.30
CA GLY A 136 -8.28 7.11 5.04
C GLY A 136 -7.02 6.60 5.73
N LEU A 137 -5.87 7.19 5.39
CA LEU A 137 -4.65 6.94 6.17
C LEU A 137 -4.82 7.59 7.54
N LYS A 138 -4.60 6.82 8.62
CA LYS A 138 -4.56 7.37 9.98
C LYS A 138 -3.56 8.52 10.03
N THR A 139 -4.07 9.73 10.27
CA THR A 139 -3.24 10.92 10.42
C THR A 139 -2.33 10.74 11.62
N ARG A 140 -1.01 10.76 11.38
CA ARG A 140 0.00 10.64 12.44
C ARG A 140 0.24 11.94 13.20
N ASN A 141 -0.52 12.99 12.87
CA ASN A 141 -0.43 14.28 13.52
C ASN A 141 -1.18 14.20 14.85
N TYR A 142 -0.61 14.84 15.86
CA TYR A 142 -1.32 15.06 17.12
C TYR A 142 -2.54 15.95 16.89
N SER A 143 -3.55 15.78 17.75
CA SER A 143 -4.70 16.68 17.78
C SER A 143 -4.24 18.13 17.99
N GLU A 144 -5.10 19.09 17.66
CA GLU A 144 -4.78 20.51 17.84
C GLU A 144 -4.47 20.82 19.31
N GLU A 145 -5.23 20.24 20.24
CA GLU A 145 -5.06 20.42 21.69
C GLU A 145 -3.69 19.96 22.15
N VAL A 146 -3.29 18.74 21.75
CA VAL A 146 -1.97 18.18 22.09
C VAL A 146 -0.85 19.03 21.48
N ARG A 147 -1.00 19.51 20.24
CA ARG A 147 -0.01 20.39 19.62
C ARG A 147 0.14 21.68 20.41
N GLN A 148 -0.97 22.35 20.73
CA GLN A 148 -0.94 23.61 21.48
C GLN A 148 -0.28 23.43 22.85
N GLN A 149 -0.63 22.37 23.58
CA GLN A 149 -0.07 22.13 24.90
C GLN A 149 1.44 21.81 24.84
N LEU A 150 1.92 21.08 23.82
CA LEU A 150 3.35 20.87 23.59
C LEU A 150 4.08 22.18 23.25
N TYR A 151 3.50 23.03 22.40
CA TYR A 151 4.05 24.34 22.07
C TYR A 151 4.11 25.27 23.29
N ARG A 152 3.03 25.37 24.07
CA ARG A 152 2.99 26.15 25.32
C ARG A 152 4.07 25.70 26.28
N PHE A 153 4.19 24.38 26.53
CA PHE A 153 5.24 23.86 27.41
C PHE A 153 6.65 24.22 26.89
N ALA A 154 6.88 24.11 25.58
CA ALA A 154 8.18 24.45 25.00
C ALA A 154 8.55 25.92 25.16
N ALA A 155 7.57 26.82 25.03
CA ALA A 155 7.74 28.26 25.12
C ALA A 155 7.82 28.78 26.57
N GLU A 156 6.95 28.27 27.44
CA GLU A 156 6.77 28.79 28.81
C GLU A 156 7.65 28.06 29.84
N VAL A 157 7.99 26.79 29.59
CA VAL A 157 8.71 25.95 30.57
C VAL A 157 10.11 25.61 30.07
N THR A 158 10.21 24.77 29.03
CA THR A 158 11.51 24.38 28.45
C THR A 158 11.38 23.60 27.15
N ALA A 159 12.31 23.83 26.21
CA ALA A 159 12.49 23.00 25.02
C ALA A 159 13.29 21.69 25.29
N HIS A 160 13.80 21.50 26.50
CA HIS A 160 14.64 20.35 26.90
C HIS A 160 14.04 19.60 28.12
N PRO A 161 12.83 19.02 28.01
CA PRO A 161 12.20 18.36 29.14
C PRO A 161 13.02 17.16 29.64
N ASN A 162 13.20 17.07 30.94
CA ASN A 162 13.83 15.93 31.62
C ASN A 162 12.90 14.69 31.62
N LYS A 163 13.38 13.54 32.11
CA LYS A 163 12.61 12.28 32.10
C LYS A 163 11.25 12.42 32.80
N LYS A 164 11.21 13.00 34.00
CA LYS A 164 9.99 13.18 34.79
C LYS A 164 8.97 14.08 34.07
N GLN A 165 9.43 15.18 33.48
CA GLN A 165 8.57 16.08 32.69
C GLN A 165 8.01 15.38 31.44
N ARG A 166 8.84 14.61 30.72
CA ARG A 166 8.37 13.85 29.55
C ARG A 166 7.31 12.81 29.90
N GLU A 167 7.50 12.08 31.01
CA GLU A 167 6.52 11.11 31.50
C GLU A 167 5.22 11.79 31.98
N GLY A 168 5.32 12.96 32.60
CA GLY A 168 4.16 13.77 32.99
C GLY A 168 3.33 14.22 31.78
N LEU A 169 3.98 14.79 30.76
CA LEU A 169 3.33 15.21 29.52
C LEU A 169 2.71 14.01 28.77
N ALA A 170 3.44 12.89 28.71
CA ALA A 170 2.96 11.65 28.11
C ALA A 170 1.65 11.18 28.76
N ARG A 171 1.59 11.13 30.10
CA ARG A 171 0.36 10.77 30.83
C ARG A 171 -0.77 11.78 30.59
N ALA A 172 -0.47 13.08 30.68
CA ALA A 172 -1.49 14.12 30.53
C ALA A 172 -2.14 14.15 29.15
N MET A 173 -1.38 13.84 28.10
CA MET A 173 -1.83 13.89 26.70
C MET A 173 -2.23 12.52 26.13
N ASN A 174 -2.21 11.47 26.96
CA ASN A 174 -2.37 10.07 26.54
C ASN A 174 -1.44 9.68 25.37
N LEU A 175 -0.18 10.07 25.49
CA LEU A 175 0.90 9.77 24.53
C LEU A 175 1.95 8.87 25.17
N GLN A 176 2.74 8.22 24.33
CA GLN A 176 3.93 7.49 24.76
C GLN A 176 5.09 8.45 25.06
N PRO A 177 5.93 8.21 26.08
CA PRO A 177 7.07 9.08 26.38
C PRO A 177 8.02 9.30 25.20
N VAL A 178 8.17 8.29 24.32
CA VAL A 178 8.96 8.39 23.08
C VAL A 178 8.36 9.38 22.08
N GLN A 179 7.03 9.52 22.04
CA GLN A 179 6.34 10.50 21.19
C GLN A 179 6.66 11.93 21.64
N ILE A 180 6.62 12.17 22.96
CA ILE A 180 7.02 13.46 23.55
C ILE A 180 8.49 13.76 23.26
N TYR A 181 9.38 12.79 23.50
CA TYR A 181 10.81 12.93 23.20
C TYR A 181 11.05 13.32 21.73
N ASN A 182 10.43 12.61 20.80
CA ASN A 182 10.58 12.85 19.37
C ASN A 182 10.03 14.22 18.96
N TRP A 183 8.92 14.66 19.55
CA TRP A 183 8.36 15.98 19.28
C TRP A 183 9.34 17.09 19.69
N PHE A 184 9.86 17.06 20.92
CA PHE A 184 10.81 18.07 21.40
C PHE A 184 12.15 18.02 20.64
N ALA A 185 12.63 16.83 20.28
CA ALA A 185 13.80 16.70 19.41
C ALA A 185 13.60 17.37 18.05
N ASN A 186 12.42 17.17 17.43
CA ASN A 186 12.08 17.82 16.16
C ASN A 186 11.85 19.33 16.30
N TYR A 187 11.20 19.77 17.37
CA TYR A 187 10.97 21.18 17.67
C TYR A 187 12.30 21.94 17.71
N ARG A 188 13.27 21.45 18.50
CA ARG A 188 14.60 22.06 18.60
C ARG A 188 15.37 22.07 17.28
N ARG A 189 15.28 21.00 16.48
CA ARG A 189 15.91 20.98 15.14
C ARG A 189 15.35 22.06 14.24
N ARG A 190 14.04 22.32 14.30
CA ARG A 190 13.38 23.36 13.50
C ARG A 190 13.72 24.77 13.96
N GLN A 191 13.97 24.99 15.25
CA GLN A 191 14.38 26.30 15.76
C GLN A 191 15.83 26.68 15.39
N LYS A 192 16.65 25.70 15.00
CA LYS A 192 18.05 25.91 14.58
C LYS A 192 18.22 26.06 13.07
N SER A 193 17.16 25.83 12.31
CA SER A 193 17.15 25.89 10.84
C SER A 193 16.47 27.18 10.39
#